data_AF-A0A4Y1Z8B5-F1
#
_entry.id   AF-A0A4Y1Z8B5-F1
#
_cell.length_a   1.000
_cell.length_b   1.000
_cell.length_c   1.000
_cell.angle_alpha   90.00
_cell.angle_beta   90.00
_cell.angle_gamma   90.00
#
_symmetry.space_group_name_H-M   'P 1'
#
loop_
_entity.id
_entity.type
_entity.pdbx_description
1 polymer ?
#
loop_
_entity_poly.entity_id
_entity_poly.type
_entity_poly.pdbx_seq_one_letter_code
_entity_poly.pdbx_strand_id
1 'polypeptide(L)' 'MDELIRRGATEALALTVDLEQQKLSAPNFAEHFEIDPYQKEVLLKGLDEIAMTLTYEDEIVAYEKQHEAVVH' A
#
# COMPACT_ATOMS: atom_id res chain seq x y z
N MET A 1 -1.47 4.91 -18.92
CA MET A 1 -0.71 5.91 -18.13
C MET A 1 -0.32 7.15 -18.95
N ASP A 2 0.37 7.00 -20.09
CA ASP A 2 0.81 8.16 -20.91
C ASP A 2 -0.32 9.11 -21.35
N GLU A 3 -1.51 8.57 -21.66
CA GLU A 3 -2.68 9.37 -22.01
C GLU A 3 -3.18 10.24 -20.84
N LEU A 4 -3.10 9.74 -19.59
CA LEU A 4 -3.50 10.51 -18.41
C LEU A 4 -2.53 11.67 -18.16
N ILE A 5 -1.24 11.42 -18.32
CA ILE A 5 -0.18 12.44 -18.21
C ILE A 5 -0.40 13.54 -19.26
N ARG A 6 -0.72 13.15 -20.50
CA ARG A 6 -0.98 14.10 -21.59
C ARG A 6 -2.20 14.99 -21.30
N ARG A 7 -3.30 14.41 -20.82
CA ARG A 7 -4.52 15.17 -20.49
C ARG A 7 -4.31 16.13 -19.32
N GLY A 8 -3.63 15.68 -18.26
CA GLY A 8 -3.30 16.53 -17.11
C GLY A 8 -2.36 17.69 -17.42
N ALA A 9 -1.60 17.62 -18.52
CA ALA A 9 -0.73 18.71 -18.96
C ALA A 9 -1.49 19.82 -19.70
N THR A 10 -2.67 19.54 -20.24
CA THR A 10 -3.48 20.51 -21.01
C THR A 10 -4.58 21.16 -20.18
N GLU A 11 -5.15 20.43 -19.22
CA GLU A 11 -6.25 20.90 -18.38
C GLU A 11 -6.27 20.20 -17.02
N ALA A 12 -7.00 20.77 -16.06
CA ALA A 12 -7.19 20.15 -14.76
C ALA A 12 -7.99 18.85 -14.91
N LEU A 13 -7.35 17.72 -14.60
CA LEU A 13 -7.94 16.40 -14.70
C LEU A 13 -8.37 15.90 -13.32
N ALA A 14 -9.67 15.69 -13.13
CA ALA A 14 -10.21 15.05 -11.93
C ALA A 14 -10.33 13.53 -12.15
N LEU A 15 -9.64 12.76 -11.30
CA LEU A 15 -9.65 11.30 -11.32
C LEU A 15 -10.09 10.77 -9.96
N THR A 16 -10.87 9.69 -9.98
CA THR A 16 -11.15 8.88 -8.78
C THR A 16 -10.23 7.67 -8.81
N VAL A 17 -9.52 7.44 -7.70
CA VAL A 17 -8.67 6.29 -7.48
C VAL A 17 -9.33 5.37 -6.46
N ASP A 18 -9.75 4.19 -6.90
CA ASP A 18 -10.18 3.11 -6.02
C ASP A 18 -8.99 2.14 -5.85
N LEU A 19 -8.34 2.22 -4.68
CA LEU A 19 -7.17 1.40 -4.38
C LEU A 19 -7.54 -0.06 -4.12
N GLU A 20 -8.71 -0.34 -3.55
CA GLU A 20 -9.16 -1.69 -3.22
C GLU A 20 -9.40 -2.50 -4.50
N GLN A 21 -10.11 -1.90 -5.46
CA GLN A 21 -10.37 -2.47 -6.78
C GLN A 21 -9.25 -2.22 -7.80
N GLN A 22 -8.22 -1.47 -7.42
CA GLN A 22 -7.12 -1.06 -8.29
C GLN A 22 -7.61 -0.44 -9.61
N LYS A 23 -8.50 0.55 -9.48
CA LYS A 23 -9.21 1.15 -10.60
C LYS A 23 -9.09 2.67 -10.59
N LEU A 24 -8.75 3.24 -11.74
CA LEU A 24 -8.84 4.67 -12.03
C LEU A 24 -10.14 4.94 -12.79
N SER A 25 -10.83 6.02 -12.46
CA SER A 25 -12.04 6.42 -13.19
C SER A 25 -12.21 7.94 -13.32
N ALA A 26 -12.81 8.34 -14.44
CA ALA A 26 -13.21 9.71 -14.79
C ALA A 26 -14.42 9.66 -15.73
N PRO A 27 -15.07 10.79 -16.05
CA PRO A 27 -16.11 10.83 -17.08
C PRO A 27 -15.58 10.23 -18.39
N ASN A 28 -16.19 9.12 -18.83
CA ASN A 28 -15.81 8.35 -20.03
C ASN A 28 -14.43 7.67 -19.98
N PHE A 29 -13.85 7.45 -18.81
CA PHE A 29 -12.57 6.76 -18.65
C PHE A 29 -12.61 5.80 -17.46
N ALA A 30 -12.17 4.56 -17.67
CA ALA A 30 -11.93 3.60 -16.60
C ALA A 30 -10.80 2.66 -17.00
N GLU A 31 -9.79 2.53 -16.15
CA GLU A 31 -8.65 1.62 -16.36
C GLU A 31 -8.25 0.99 -15.04
N HIS A 32 -7.66 -0.21 -15.10
CA HIS A 32 -7.01 -0.83 -13.96
C HIS A 32 -5.54 -0.41 -13.88
N PHE A 33 -5.01 -0.37 -12.66
CA PHE A 33 -3.60 -0.12 -12.44
C PHE A 33 -2.97 -1.23 -11.60
N GLU A 34 -1.68 -1.42 -11.78
CA GLU A 34 -0.89 -2.34 -10.99
C GLU A 34 -0.18 -1.59 -9.87
N ILE A 35 -0.14 -2.20 -8.70
CA ILE A 35 0.61 -1.75 -7.54
C ILE A 35 1.15 -3.00 -6.84
N ASP A 36 2.32 -2.86 -6.23
CA ASP A 36 2.88 -3.91 -5.40
C ASP A 36 1.90 -4.30 -4.26
N PRO A 37 1.64 -5.61 -4.02
CA PRO A 37 0.67 -6.04 -3.02
C PRO A 37 0.97 -5.54 -1.61
N TYR A 38 2.25 -5.48 -1.23
CA TYR A 38 2.64 -4.99 0.09
C TYR A 38 2.37 -3.48 0.20
N GLN A 39 2.72 -2.69 -0.81
CA GLN A 39 2.39 -1.26 -0.84
C GLN A 39 0.87 -1.01 -0.80
N LYS A 40 0.08 -1.82 -1.51
CA LYS A 40 -1.39 -1.76 -1.47
C LYS A 40 -1.91 -1.98 -0.05
N GLU A 41 -1.40 -3.01 0.63
CA GLU A 41 -1.81 -3.36 1.99
C GLU A 41 -1.46 -2.25 3.00
N VAL A 42 -0.26 -1.70 2.91
CA VAL A 42 0.21 -0.56 3.70
C VAL A 42 -0.74 0.63 3.55
N LEU A 43 -1.03 1.03 2.30
CA LEU A 43 -1.89 2.17 1.99
C LEU A 43 -3.35 1.95 2.40
N LEU A 44 -3.89 0.74 2.22
CA LEU A 44 -5.27 0.40 2.60
C LEU A 44 -5.46 0.38 4.12
N LYS A 45 -4.46 -0.10 4.87
CA LYS A 45 -4.52 -0.21 6.32
C LYS A 45 -4.05 1.06 7.04
N GLY A 46 -3.47 2.03 6.31
CA GLY A 46 -2.85 3.23 6.90
C GLY A 46 -1.67 2.88 7.81
N LEU A 47 -0.92 1.83 7.47
CA LEU A 47 0.22 1.39 8.27
C LEU A 47 1.43 2.28 7.95
N ASP A 48 1.95 2.98 8.95
CA ASP A 48 3.27 3.60 8.85
C ASP A 48 4.35 2.55 9.22
N GLU A 49 5.63 2.80 8.91
CA GLU A 49 6.74 1.84 9.16
C GLU A 49 6.80 1.29 10.60
N ILE A 50 6.37 2.09 11.58
CA ILE A 50 6.26 1.69 12.99
C ILE A 50 5.13 0.67 13.18
N ALA A 51 3.97 0.90 12.57
CA ALA A 51 2.83 -0.01 12.64
C ALA A 51 3.15 -1.35 11.98
N MET A 52 3.97 -1.35 10.93
CA MET A 52 4.49 -2.59 10.33
C MET A 52 5.37 -3.37 11.30
N THR A 53 6.29 -2.70 12.00
CA THR A 53 7.15 -3.34 13.01
C THR A 53 6.30 -3.95 14.14
N LEU A 54 5.25 -3.26 14.57
CA LEU A 54 4.31 -3.78 15.58
C LEU A 54 3.53 -5.02 15.11
N THR A 55 3.37 -5.25 13.79
CA THR A 55 2.75 -6.51 13.32
C THR A 55 3.59 -7.75 13.62
N TYR A 56 4.90 -7.58 13.86
CA TYR A 56 5.81 -8.66 14.20
C TYR A 56 5.98 -8.88 15.72
N GLU A 57 5.18 -8.22 16.56
CA GLU A 57 5.33 -8.27 18.03
C GLU A 57 5.33 -9.71 18.57
N ASP A 58 4.43 -10.57 18.09
CA ASP A 58 4.38 -11.97 18.50
C ASP A 58 5.61 -12.78 18.06
N GLU A 59 6.14 -12.50 16.86
CA GLU A 59 7.35 -13.15 16.33
C GLU A 59 8.60 -12.69 17.10
N ILE A 60 8.67 -11.41 17.45
CA ILE A 60 9.72 -10.82 18.28
C ILE A 60 9.70 -11.48 19.66
N VAL A 61 8.53 -11.56 20.31
CA VAL A 61 8.37 -12.21 21.62
C VAL A 61 8.75 -13.69 21.57
N ALA A 62 8.39 -14.41 20.49
CA ALA A 62 8.76 -15.81 20.32
C ALA A 62 10.28 -15.98 20.17
N TYR A 63 10.92 -15.12 19.37
CA TYR A 63 12.36 -15.11 19.19
C TYR A 63 13.09 -14.81 20.51
N GLU A 64 12.65 -13.80 21.26
CA GLU A 64 13.22 -13.41 22.56
C GLU A 64 13.13 -14.54 23.58
N LYS A 65 11.97 -15.19 23.73
CA LYS A 65 11.80 -16.36 24.62
C LYS A 65 12.73 -17.51 24.26
N GLN A 66 12.95 -17.75 22.98
CA GLN A 66 13.84 -18.81 22.51
C GLN A 66 15.32 -18.51 22.82
N HIS A 67 15.70 -17.23 22.84
CA HIS A 67 17.09 -16.81 23.07
C HIS A 67 17.39 -16.47 24.55
N GLU A 68 16.41 -16.09 25.36
CA GLU A 68 16.55 -15.98 26.82
C GLU A 68 16.88 -17.33 27.47
N ALA A 69 16.37 -18.44 26.92
CA ALA A 69 16.64 -19.80 27.42
C ALA A 69 18.10 -20.27 27.19
N VAL A 70 18.92 -19.54 26.43
CA VAL A 70 20.30 -19.91 26.10
C VAL A 70 21.32 -19.17 26.99
N VAL A 71 20.90 -18.18 27.79
CA VAL A 71 21.79 -17.33 28.62
C VAL A 71 21.70 -17.65 30.12
N HIS A 72 21.11 -18.79 30.51
CA HIS A 72 21.18 -19.32 31.87
C HIS A 72 21.62 -20.78 31.87
#